data_AF-A0A9X0JQ04-F1
#
_entry.id   AF-A0A9X0JQ04-F1
#
_cell.length_a   1.000
_cell.length_b   1.000
_cell.length_c   1.000
_cell.angle_alpha   90.00
_cell.angle_beta   90.00
_cell.angle_gamma   90.00
#
_symmetry.space_group_name_H-M   'P 1'
#
loop_
_entity.id
_entity.type
_entity.pdbx_description
1 polymer ?
#
loop_
_entity_poly.entity_id
_entity_poly.type
_entity_poly.pdbx_seq_one_letter_code
_entity_poly.pdbx_strand_id
1 'polypeptide(L)'
;MEIGELEEQIEKFARLQKEIHILKQYVYQQWEKDKNEQLSQFPTIAYIDTNKLEHTKEYQKLKSLSVKTLKSMTACERKKEIIQIQKVHQAMQTIVHAVIETINKYPVSDGDLRKRNVNM
;
A
#
# COMPACT_ATOMS: atom_id res chain seq x y z
N MET A 1 17.69 -12.92 -26.81
CA MET A 1 16.89 -12.33 -25.72
C MET A 1 17.72 -12.52 -24.47
N GLU A 2 18.39 -11.46 -24.02
CA GLU A 2 19.38 -11.52 -22.95
C GLU A 2 18.70 -11.94 -21.66
N ILE A 3 19.26 -12.97 -21.01
CA ILE A 3 18.75 -13.54 -19.75
C ILE A 3 18.59 -12.45 -18.67
N GLY A 4 19.39 -11.38 -18.73
CA GLY A 4 19.33 -10.24 -17.80
C GLY A 4 18.03 -9.43 -17.82
N GLU A 5 17.42 -9.16 -18.99
CA GLU A 5 16.18 -8.34 -19.05
C GLU A 5 14.98 -9.08 -18.42
N LEU A 6 14.96 -10.42 -18.50
CA LEU A 6 13.93 -11.25 -17.90
C LEU A 6 14.02 -11.24 -16.37
N GLU A 7 15.22 -11.47 -15.84
CA GLU A 7 15.47 -11.51 -14.41
C GLU A 7 15.18 -10.16 -13.76
N GLU A 8 15.62 -9.06 -14.37
CA GLU A 8 15.35 -7.70 -13.89
C GLU A 8 13.84 -7.41 -13.82
N GLN A 9 13.08 -7.79 -14.85
CA GLN A 9 11.62 -7.61 -14.85
C GLN A 9 10.95 -8.40 -13.72
N ILE A 10 11.37 -9.65 -13.50
CA ILE A 10 10.82 -10.51 -12.45
C ILE A 10 11.13 -9.96 -11.06
N GLU A 11 12.38 -9.56 -10.83
CA GLU A 11 12.80 -8.96 -9.56
C GLU A 11 12.05 -7.67 -9.27
N LYS A 12 11.92 -6.81 -10.29
CA LYS A 12 11.15 -5.56 -10.18
C LYS A 12 9.69 -5.84 -9.82
N PHE A 13 9.06 -6.83 -10.44
CA PHE A 13 7.68 -7.20 -10.12
C PHE A 13 7.54 -7.67 -8.67
N ALA A 14 8.38 -8.63 -8.26
CA ALA A 14 8.35 -9.19 -6.90
C ALA A 14 8.60 -8.12 -5.84
N ARG A 15 9.54 -7.19 -6.10
CA ARG A 15 9.80 -6.04 -5.23
C ARG A 15 8.58 -5.15 -5.08
N LEU A 16 7.95 -4.75 -6.20
CA LEU A 16 6.75 -3.91 -6.17
C LEU A 16 5.57 -4.59 -5.47
N GLN A 17 5.38 -5.90 -5.64
CA GLN A 17 4.36 -6.66 -4.89
C GLN A 17 4.60 -6.56 -3.38
N LYS A 18 5.85 -6.72 -2.93
CA LYS A 18 6.22 -6.63 -1.52
C LYS A 18 6.02 -5.20 -0.98
N GLU A 19 6.43 -4.18 -1.73
CA GLU A 19 6.25 -2.78 -1.36
C GLU A 19 4.76 -2.42 -1.24
N ILE A 20 3.92 -2.81 -2.21
CA ILE A 20 2.46 -2.62 -2.14
C ILE A 20 1.89 -3.28 -0.88
N HIS A 21 2.33 -4.49 -0.53
CA HIS A 21 1.88 -5.17 0.68
C HIS A 21 2.25 -4.39 1.94
N ILE A 22 3.49 -3.90 2.04
CA ILE A 22 3.97 -3.12 3.18
C ILE A 22 3.18 -1.82 3.33
N LEU A 23 3.02 -1.06 2.24
CA LEU A 23 2.28 0.20 2.24
C LEU A 23 0.83 0.00 2.67
N LYS A 24 0.20 -1.08 2.18
CA LYS A 24 -1.14 -1.47 2.60
C LYS A 24 -1.20 -1.72 4.10
N GLN A 25 -0.33 -2.58 4.62
CA GLN A 25 -0.29 -2.88 6.07
C GLN A 25 -0.13 -1.62 6.90
N TYR A 26 0.70 -0.67 6.45
CA TYR A 26 0.83 0.63 7.12
C TYR A 26 -0.51 1.37 7.22
N VAL A 27 -1.30 1.46 6.14
CA VAL A 27 -2.61 2.11 6.17
C VAL A 27 -3.54 1.44 7.20
N TYR A 28 -3.62 0.12 7.19
CA TYR A 28 -4.44 -0.63 8.14
C TYR A 28 -4.01 -0.41 9.59
N GLN A 29 -2.70 -0.46 9.86
CA GLN A 29 -2.15 -0.23 11.20
C GLN A 29 -2.42 1.19 11.71
N GLN A 30 -2.25 2.21 10.86
CA GLN A 30 -2.56 3.59 11.23
C GLN A 30 -4.06 3.77 11.51
N TRP A 31 -4.92 3.20 10.67
CA TRP A 31 -6.37 3.25 10.88
C TRP A 31 -6.79 2.57 12.19
N GLU A 32 -6.25 1.38 12.46
CA GLU A 32 -6.56 0.63 13.68
C GLU A 32 -6.09 1.37 14.94
N LYS A 33 -4.88 1.94 14.90
CA LYS A 33 -4.35 2.77 15.99
C LYS A 33 -5.25 3.98 16.25
N ASP A 34 -5.58 4.73 15.19
CA ASP A 34 -6.41 5.93 15.29
C ASP A 34 -7.81 5.62 15.84
N LYS A 35 -8.39 4.50 15.40
CA LYS A 35 -9.68 4.00 15.89
C LYS A 35 -9.64 3.63 17.37
N ASN A 36 -8.61 2.91 17.81
CA ASN A 36 -8.50 2.43 19.18
C ASN A 36 -8.15 3.56 20.16
N GLU A 37 -7.30 4.50 19.76
CA GLU A 37 -6.85 5.62 20.58
C GLU A 37 -7.72 6.88 20.41
N GLN A 38 -8.69 6.86 19.49
CA GLN A 38 -9.59 7.98 19.15
C GLN A 38 -8.86 9.29 18.77
N LEU A 39 -7.66 9.18 18.19
CA LEU A 39 -6.80 10.33 17.88
C LEU A 39 -7.39 11.24 16.79
N SER A 40 -8.20 10.67 15.89
CA SER A 40 -8.82 11.39 14.76
C SER A 40 -7.80 12.05 13.81
N GLN A 41 -6.60 11.48 13.71
CA GLN A 41 -5.48 11.91 12.87
C GLN A 41 -5.42 11.12 11.57
N PHE A 42 -6.00 9.92 11.53
CA PHE A 42 -6.01 9.12 10.32
C PHE A 42 -7.15 9.55 9.38
N PRO A 43 -6.87 9.84 8.11
CA PRO A 43 -7.93 10.14 7.15
C PRO A 43 -8.70 8.86 6.80
N THR A 44 -9.94 8.71 7.28
CA THR A 44 -10.81 7.55 6.97
C THR A 44 -10.90 7.26 5.46
N ILE A 45 -10.79 8.28 4.62
CA ILE A 45 -10.75 8.14 3.16
C ILE A 45 -9.57 7.29 2.67
N ALA A 46 -8.40 7.31 3.33
CA ALA A 46 -7.25 6.48 2.95
C ALA A 46 -7.54 4.98 3.14
N TYR A 47 -8.27 4.61 4.19
CA TYR A 47 -8.73 3.23 4.40
C TYR A 47 -9.75 2.83 3.34
N ILE A 48 -10.71 3.70 3.04
CA ILE A 48 -11.73 3.47 1.99
C ILE A 48 -11.07 3.31 0.62
N ASP A 49 -10.14 4.18 0.26
CA ASP A 49 -9.49 4.16 -1.05
C ASP A 49 -8.53 2.96 -1.19
N THR A 50 -7.86 2.56 -0.11
CA THR A 50 -7.10 1.30 -0.07
C THR A 50 -8.02 0.12 -0.31
N ASN A 51 -9.17 0.05 0.36
CA ASN A 51 -10.17 -0.99 0.13
C ASN A 51 -10.67 -0.99 -1.31
N LYS A 52 -11.03 0.17 -1.87
CA LYS A 52 -11.46 0.26 -3.28
C LYS A 52 -10.39 -0.25 -4.24
N LEU A 53 -9.13 0.13 -4.01
CA LEU A 53 -8.00 -0.32 -4.81
C LEU A 53 -7.86 -1.84 -4.75
N GLU A 54 -7.99 -2.44 -3.56
CA GLU A 54 -7.96 -3.90 -3.42
C GLU A 54 -9.06 -4.60 -4.22
N HIS A 55 -10.24 -4.01 -4.34
CA HIS A 55 -11.36 -4.60 -5.09
C HIS A 55 -11.26 -4.42 -6.62
N THR A 56 -10.25 -3.69 -7.11
CA THR A 56 -10.03 -3.57 -8.56
C THR A 56 -9.59 -4.89 -9.17
N LYS A 57 -10.01 -5.14 -10.42
CA LYS A 57 -9.62 -6.35 -11.16
C LYS A 57 -8.11 -6.42 -11.34
N GLU A 58 -7.50 -5.26 -11.56
CA GLU A 58 -6.06 -5.08 -11.74
C GLU A 58 -5.29 -5.50 -10.50
N TYR A 59 -5.70 -5.02 -9.31
CA TYR A 59 -5.07 -5.42 -8.06
C TYR A 59 -5.24 -6.92 -7.79
N GLN A 60 -6.44 -7.46 -7.95
CA GLN A 60 -6.70 -8.89 -7.71
C GLN A 60 -5.90 -9.78 -8.65
N LYS A 61 -5.83 -9.41 -9.93
CA LYS A 61 -4.98 -10.10 -10.91
C LYS A 61 -3.51 -10.07 -10.47
N LEU A 62 -2.97 -8.90 -10.15
CA LEU A 62 -1.57 -8.74 -9.72
C LEU A 62 -1.25 -9.50 -8.44
N LYS A 63 -2.19 -9.53 -7.48
CA LYS A 63 -2.07 -10.29 -6.23
C LYS A 63 -1.98 -11.80 -6.48
N SER A 64 -2.70 -12.30 -7.49
CA SER A 64 -2.69 -13.72 -7.86
C SER A 64 -1.49 -14.14 -8.71
N LEU A 65 -0.79 -13.18 -9.34
CA LEU A 65 0.33 -13.46 -10.23
C LEU A 65 1.57 -13.89 -9.44
N SER A 66 2.11 -15.06 -9.82
CA SER A 66 3.35 -15.59 -9.26
C SER A 66 4.55 -15.31 -10.17
N VAL A 67 5.76 -15.35 -9.59
CA VAL A 67 7.02 -15.31 -10.35
C VAL A 67 7.08 -16.43 -11.39
N LYS A 68 6.58 -17.63 -11.06
CA LYS A 68 6.53 -18.76 -12.00
C LYS A 68 5.66 -18.44 -13.22
N THR A 69 4.50 -17.81 -12.98
CA THR A 69 3.59 -17.37 -14.04
C THR A 69 4.23 -16.32 -14.95
N LEU A 70 4.94 -15.34 -14.37
CA LEU A 70 5.67 -14.32 -15.13
C LEU A 70 6.80 -14.91 -16.00
N LYS A 71 7.52 -15.91 -15.49
CA LYS A 71 8.55 -16.63 -16.25
C LYS A 71 7.99 -17.32 -17.49
N SER A 72 6.76 -17.83 -17.41
CA SER A 72 6.09 -18.50 -18.54
C SER A 72 5.43 -17.56 -19.55
N MET A 73 5.27 -16.27 -19.23
CA MET A 73 4.65 -15.29 -20.12
C MET A 73 5.57 -14.89 -21.29
N THR A 74 5.00 -14.27 -22.31
CA THR A 74 5.78 -13.57 -23.33
C THR A 74 6.38 -12.27 -22.78
N ALA A 75 7.40 -11.72 -23.45
CA ALA A 75 8.00 -10.44 -23.04
C ALA A 75 6.99 -9.28 -23.10
N CYS A 76 6.06 -9.31 -24.08
CA CYS A 76 5.01 -8.30 -24.19
C CYS A 76 4.02 -8.36 -23.02
N GLU A 77 3.57 -9.55 -22.64
CA GLU A 77 2.68 -9.75 -21.49
C GLU A 77 3.35 -9.32 -20.19
N ARG A 78 4.61 -9.73 -19.96
CA ARG A 78 5.37 -9.28 -18.78
C ARG A 78 5.44 -7.76 -18.70
N LYS A 79 5.80 -7.07 -19.80
CA LYS A 79 5.87 -5.60 -19.82
C LYS A 79 4.53 -4.96 -19.43
N LYS A 80 3.40 -5.53 -19.87
CA LYS A 80 2.07 -5.08 -19.45
C LYS A 80 1.83 -5.26 -17.95
N GLU A 81 2.17 -6.42 -17.39
CA GLU A 81 2.03 -6.65 -15.94
C GLU A 81 2.93 -5.74 -15.12
N ILE A 82 4.17 -5.46 -15.58
CA ILE A 82 5.10 -4.51 -14.93
C ILE A 82 4.51 -3.10 -14.88
N ILE A 83 3.97 -2.62 -15.99
CA ILE A 83 3.31 -1.30 -16.04
C ILE A 83 2.11 -1.27 -15.09
N GLN A 84 1.32 -2.35 -15.06
CA GLN A 84 0.14 -2.41 -14.21
C GLN A 84 0.50 -2.39 -12.72
N ILE A 85 1.52 -3.14 -12.30
CA ILE A 85 1.95 -3.14 -10.90
C ILE A 85 2.57 -1.80 -10.48
N GLN A 86 3.28 -1.12 -11.39
CA GLN A 86 3.77 0.23 -11.14
C GLN A 86 2.63 1.23 -10.89
N LYS A 87 1.52 1.14 -11.64
CA LYS A 87 0.34 1.97 -11.41
C LYS A 87 -0.31 1.72 -10.05
N VAL A 88 -0.45 0.45 -9.67
CA VAL A 88 -0.99 0.08 -8.34
C VAL A 88 -0.07 0.55 -7.23
N HIS A 89 1.24 0.38 -7.39
CA HIS A 89 2.24 0.87 -6.45
C HIS A 89 2.14 2.39 -6.27
N GLN A 90 2.08 3.14 -7.37
CA GLN A 90 1.94 4.60 -7.34
C GLN A 90 0.66 5.03 -6.61
N ALA A 91 -0.48 4.39 -6.91
CA ALA A 91 -1.74 4.70 -6.24
C ALA A 91 -1.64 4.47 -4.71
N MET A 92 -1.01 3.36 -4.30
CA MET A 92 -0.78 3.08 -2.89
C MET A 92 0.16 4.09 -2.23
N GLN A 93 1.23 4.51 -2.91
CA GLN A 93 2.12 5.57 -2.42
C GLN A 93 1.38 6.90 -2.22
N THR A 94 0.50 7.29 -3.15
CA THR A 94 -0.31 8.50 -3.01
C THR A 94 -1.20 8.44 -1.77
N ILE A 95 -1.87 7.30 -1.53
CA ILE A 95 -2.70 7.11 -0.33
C ILE A 95 -1.85 7.25 0.95
N VAL A 96 -0.72 6.54 1.03
CA VAL A 96 0.16 6.57 2.21
C VAL A 96 0.75 7.95 2.43
N HIS A 97 1.12 8.67 1.37
CA HIS A 97 1.65 10.03 1.48
C HIS A 97 0.62 10.97 2.15
N ALA A 98 -0.64 10.91 1.71
CA ALA A 98 -1.71 11.72 2.32
C ALA A 98 -1.94 11.39 3.81
N VAL A 99 -1.80 10.11 4.19
CA VAL A 99 -1.85 9.70 5.62
C VAL A 99 -0.71 10.35 6.40
N ILE A 100 0.53 10.23 5.91
CA ILE A 100 1.72 10.78 6.57
C ILE A 100 1.61 12.32 6.69
N GLU A 101 1.19 13.01 5.63
CA GLU A 101 0.98 14.46 5.66
C GLU A 101 -0.06 14.86 6.71
N THR A 102 -1.15 14.10 6.84
CA THR A 102 -2.19 14.38 7.83
C THR A 102 -1.67 14.21 9.26
N ILE A 103 -0.98 13.10 9.54
CA ILE A 103 -0.39 12.82 10.86
C ILE A 103 0.64 13.90 11.23
N ASN A 104 1.50 14.30 10.30
CA ASN A 104 2.51 15.33 10.53
C ASN A 104 1.90 16.72 10.76
N LYS A 105 0.77 17.02 10.09
CA LYS A 105 0.07 18.30 10.25
C LYS A 105 -0.65 18.41 11.60
N TYR A 106 -1.14 17.29 12.12
CA TYR A 106 -1.89 17.23 13.37
C TYR A 106 -1.25 16.24 14.34
N PRO A 107 -0.05 16.51 14.87
CA PRO A 107 0.60 15.61 15.82
C PRO A 107 -0.20 15.55 17.12
N VAL A 108 -0.21 14.40 17.79
CA VAL A 108 -0.81 14.30 19.14
C VAL A 108 0.04 15.17 20.06
N SER A 109 -0.54 16.21 20.67
CA SER A 109 0.18 16.95 21.71
C SER A 109 0.38 16.04 22.93
N ASP A 110 1.58 16.04 23.50
CA ASP A 110 1.97 15.22 24.67
C ASP A 110 1.11 15.47 25.94
N GLY A 111 0.19 16.43 25.88
CA GLY A 111 -0.77 16.77 26.92
C GLY A 111 -2.22 16.44 26.56
N ASP A 112 -2.48 15.37 25.82
CA ASP A 112 -3.83 14.96 25.47
C ASP A 112 -4.67 14.71 26.74
N LEU A 113 -5.56 15.67 27.04
CA LEU A 113 -6.38 15.72 28.25
C LEU A 113 -7.31 14.49 28.38
N ARG A 114 -7.45 13.69 27.33
CA ARG A 114 -8.18 12.42 27.34
C ARG A 114 -7.54 11.33 28.21
N LYS A 115 -6.24 11.43 28.54
CA LYS A 115 -5.57 10.52 29.49
C LYS A 115 -5.81 10.86 30.97
N ARG A 116 -6.38 12.03 31.31
CA ARG A 116 -6.58 12.44 32.72
C ARG A 116 -7.86 11.90 33.37
N ASN A 117 -8.84 11.41 32.60
CA ASN A 117 -10.14 11.01 33.14
C ASN A 117 -10.29 9.50 33.44
N VAL A 118 -9.19 8.74 33.49
CA VAL A 118 -9.24 7.29 33.79
C VAL A 118 -8.96 6.97 35.26
N ASN A 119 -8.54 7.96 36.07
CA ASN A 119 -8.39 7.79 37.52
C ASN A 119 -9.15 8.88 38.27
N MET A 120 -10.46 8.70 38.45
CA MET A 120 -11.19 9.22 39.62
C MET A 120 -11.52 8.05 40.54
#